data_AF-A0A8J5SNN1-F1
#
_entry.id   AF-A0A8J5SNN1-F1
#
_cell.length_a   1.000
_cell.length_b   1.000
_cell.length_c   1.000
_cell.angle_alpha   90.00
_cell.angle_beta   90.00
_cell.angle_gamma   90.00
#
_symmetry.space_group_name_H-M   'P 1'
#
loop_
_entity.id
_entity.type
_entity.pdbx_description
1 polymer ?
#
loop_
_entity_poly.entity_id
_entity_poly.type
_entity_poly.pdbx_seq_one_letter_code
_entity_poly.pdbx_strand_id
1 'polypeptide(L)'
;MDRYEIGRQLGQGNFAKVYYARNLVSGQAVAIKMIDKEKVTKVGLMVQTKREISIMRLVKHPNVLQLFEVMASKSKIYFVLEYAKGGELFNKISKGKFSEDVARQYFHQLISGVDYCHSRGVYHRDLKPENLLLDENENLKVSDFGLSALSESKRHDGLLHTTCGTPAYVSPEVLSRRGYDGAKADIWSCGVILFVLVAGYLPFHDTNLIEMYKKISKAEYKFPRSFSLELKDLLYKILDPDPSTRISISKIKRSAWCRKPIDVNALKSKHETRDKVCKVEATTSDSTECSISEGNQGPSRDRVYNSGATSDSAECSNSEGKQASSSLPNLNAFDIISLSTGFDLSNLFEERYGQREDRFTTRQPAGTIFAKLNELARHLKLKIKKKENGVLRLVAPKEGIKGFLQLEAEVFELAPSFLLVEFKKTNGDTIEYQKLMKDDIRPALKDIVWAWQGGWQQQSIQGSQQPSPLPSQQLQE
;
A
#
# COMPACT_ATOMS: atom_id res chain seq x y z
N MET A 1 -23.10 -1.44 -26.97
CA MET A 1 -21.80 -0.75 -26.73
C MET A 1 -21.54 0.25 -27.85
N ASP A 2 -22.60 0.66 -28.54
CA ASP A 2 -22.52 0.94 -29.98
C ASP A 2 -22.20 2.42 -30.25
N ARG A 3 -21.87 3.16 -29.17
CA ARG A 3 -21.40 4.54 -29.18
C ARG A 3 -19.87 4.66 -29.16
N TYR A 4 -19.15 3.57 -28.87
CA TYR A 4 -17.70 3.57 -28.76
C TYR A 4 -17.08 2.47 -29.58
N GLU A 5 -16.08 2.84 -30.38
CA GLU A 5 -15.19 1.91 -31.03
C GLU A 5 -13.99 1.65 -30.11
N ILE A 6 -13.89 0.42 -29.58
CA ILE A 6 -12.80 0.02 -28.68
C ILE A 6 -11.58 -0.34 -29.53
N GLY A 7 -10.43 0.24 -29.19
CA GLY A 7 -9.14 -0.03 -29.81
C GLY A 7 -8.19 -0.78 -28.88
N ARG A 8 -6.89 -0.43 -28.97
CA ARG A 8 -5.80 -1.09 -28.23
C ARG A 8 -5.96 -1.00 -26.70
N GLN A 9 -5.43 -2.00 -26.00
CA GLN A 9 -5.30 -1.96 -24.55
C GLN A 9 -4.24 -0.91 -24.15
N LEU A 10 -4.57 -0.06 -23.18
CA LEU A 10 -3.68 0.96 -22.62
C LEU A 10 -3.02 0.48 -21.32
N GLY A 11 -3.71 -0.35 -20.54
CA GLY A 11 -3.20 -0.85 -19.27
C GLY A 11 -4.05 -1.97 -18.69
N GLN A 12 -3.49 -2.68 -17.70
CA GLN A 12 -4.15 -3.77 -17.00
C GLN A 12 -3.79 -3.74 -15.52
N GLY A 13 -4.81 -3.75 -14.67
CA GLY A 13 -4.69 -3.97 -13.23
C GLY A 13 -5.35 -5.28 -12.80
N ASN A 14 -5.33 -5.56 -11.50
CA ASN A 14 -5.86 -6.80 -10.92
C ASN A 14 -7.35 -7.05 -11.23
N PHE A 15 -8.15 -5.97 -11.23
CA PHE A 15 -9.61 -6.06 -11.37
C PHE A 15 -10.15 -5.33 -12.60
N ALA A 16 -9.28 -4.65 -13.35
CA ALA A 16 -9.68 -3.78 -14.45
C ALA A 16 -8.72 -3.86 -15.64
N LYS A 17 -9.27 -3.70 -16.84
CA LYS A 17 -8.50 -3.47 -18.06
C LYS A 17 -8.88 -2.11 -18.63
N VAL A 18 -7.90 -1.35 -19.10
CA VAL A 18 -8.10 -0.02 -19.68
C VAL A 18 -7.84 -0.11 -21.17
N TYR A 19 -8.79 0.35 -21.98
CA TYR A 19 -8.68 0.37 -23.45
C TYR A 19 -8.77 1.79 -23.96
N TYR A 20 -8.05 2.08 -25.03
CA TYR A 20 -8.33 3.24 -25.86
C TYR A 20 -9.67 3.00 -26.56
N ALA A 21 -10.47 4.04 -26.71
CA ALA A 21 -11.66 4.01 -27.56
C ALA A 21 -11.91 5.36 -28.22
N ARG A 22 -12.74 5.35 -29.26
CA ARG A 22 -13.22 6.56 -29.93
C ARG A 22 -14.73 6.63 -29.80
N ASN A 23 -15.25 7.77 -29.35
CA ASN A 23 -16.68 8.04 -29.39
C ASN A 23 -17.10 8.20 -30.87
N LEU A 24 -18.05 7.38 -31.32
CA LEU A 24 -18.47 7.33 -32.72
C LEU A 24 -19.32 8.54 -33.13
N VAL A 25 -19.90 9.26 -32.18
CA VAL A 25 -20.72 10.45 -32.43
C VAL A 25 -19.85 11.71 -32.47
N SER A 26 -19.01 11.92 -31.46
CA SER A 26 -18.19 13.13 -31.35
C SER A 26 -16.81 13.01 -31.98
N GLY A 27 -16.35 11.80 -32.32
CA GLY A 27 -14.98 11.52 -32.74
C GLY A 27 -13.94 11.62 -31.60
N GLN A 28 -14.37 11.95 -30.38
CA GLN A 28 -13.47 12.18 -29.24
C GLN A 28 -12.77 10.89 -28.80
N ALA A 29 -11.46 10.98 -28.60
CA ALA A 29 -10.67 9.91 -27.99
C ALA A 29 -10.95 9.81 -26.47
N VAL A 30 -11.16 8.59 -25.98
CA VAL A 30 -11.46 8.29 -24.58
C VAL A 30 -10.70 7.06 -24.10
N ALA A 31 -10.56 6.92 -22.78
CA ALA A 31 -10.07 5.70 -22.15
C ALA A 31 -11.25 4.97 -21.47
N ILE A 32 -11.45 3.69 -21.75
CA ILE A 32 -12.51 2.88 -21.14
C ILE A 32 -11.88 1.91 -20.14
N LYS A 33 -12.08 2.17 -18.84
CA LYS A 33 -11.71 1.25 -17.74
C LYS A 33 -12.86 0.25 -17.54
N MET A 34 -12.62 -1.01 -17.90
CA MET A 34 -13.54 -2.12 -17.78
C MET A 34 -13.28 -2.89 -16.48
N ILE A 35 -14.25 -2.89 -15.57
CA ILE A 35 -14.17 -3.56 -14.27
C ILE A 35 -15.10 -4.77 -14.27
N ASP A 36 -14.60 -5.92 -13.82
CA ASP A 36 -15.37 -7.15 -13.69
C ASP A 36 -16.16 -7.17 -12.38
N LYS A 37 -17.49 -7.20 -12.47
CA LYS A 37 -18.40 -7.14 -11.31
C LYS A 37 -18.22 -8.32 -10.36
N GLU A 38 -18.00 -9.51 -10.89
CA GLU A 38 -17.86 -10.70 -10.07
C GLU A 38 -16.56 -10.63 -9.26
N LYS A 39 -15.46 -10.25 -9.91
CA LYS A 39 -14.16 -10.07 -9.24
C LYS A 39 -14.24 -9.03 -8.14
N VAL A 40 -14.82 -7.85 -8.39
CA VAL A 40 -14.92 -6.81 -7.34
C VAL A 40 -15.92 -7.17 -6.25
N THR A 41 -17.00 -7.91 -6.55
CA THR A 41 -17.97 -8.35 -5.53
C THR A 41 -17.36 -9.41 -4.62
N LYS A 42 -16.63 -10.38 -5.17
CA LYS A 42 -15.98 -11.46 -4.43
C LYS A 42 -15.01 -10.93 -3.37
N VAL A 43 -14.31 -9.84 -3.67
CA VAL A 43 -13.37 -9.20 -2.74
C VAL A 43 -14.04 -8.06 -1.94
N GLY A 44 -15.35 -7.80 -2.14
CA GLY A 44 -16.07 -6.76 -1.38
C GLY A 44 -15.74 -5.31 -1.78
N LEU A 45 -15.16 -5.09 -2.97
CA LEU A 45 -14.79 -3.75 -3.50
C LEU A 45 -15.98 -3.00 -4.14
N MET A 46 -17.17 -3.59 -4.23
CA MET A 46 -18.31 -2.98 -4.94
C MET A 46 -18.81 -1.67 -4.33
N VAL A 47 -18.87 -1.58 -2.99
CA VAL A 47 -19.25 -0.34 -2.28
C VAL A 47 -18.28 0.78 -2.64
N GLN A 48 -17.02 0.42 -2.75
CA GLN A 48 -15.92 1.32 -3.01
C GLN A 48 -15.94 1.83 -4.45
N THR A 49 -16.18 0.93 -5.40
CA THR A 49 -16.39 1.26 -6.82
C THR A 49 -17.54 2.26 -6.99
N LYS A 50 -18.64 2.11 -6.24
CA LYS A 50 -19.76 3.07 -6.24
C LYS A 50 -19.36 4.44 -5.66
N ARG A 51 -18.56 4.45 -4.60
CA ARG A 51 -18.05 5.67 -3.97
C ARG A 51 -17.10 6.41 -4.91
N GLU A 52 -16.19 5.69 -5.58
CA GLU A 52 -15.31 6.19 -6.63
C GLU A 52 -16.10 6.91 -7.73
N ILE A 53 -17.11 6.26 -8.29
CA ILE A 53 -17.98 6.87 -9.32
C ILE A 53 -18.60 8.17 -8.80
N SER A 54 -19.06 8.16 -7.55
CA SER A 54 -19.71 9.33 -6.93
C SER A 54 -18.72 10.49 -6.77
N ILE A 55 -17.50 10.21 -6.31
CA ILE A 55 -16.42 11.19 -6.15
C ILE A 55 -16.01 11.77 -7.51
N MET A 56 -15.71 10.91 -8.50
CA MET A 56 -15.25 11.35 -9.82
C MET A 56 -16.30 12.18 -10.57
N ARG A 57 -17.59 11.98 -10.31
CA ARG A 57 -18.67 12.83 -10.85
C ARG A 57 -18.68 14.25 -10.28
N LEU A 58 -18.19 14.43 -9.04
CA LEU A 58 -18.14 15.73 -8.36
C LEU A 58 -16.86 16.52 -8.69
N VAL A 59 -15.84 15.85 -9.22
CA VAL A 59 -14.53 16.43 -9.48
C VAL A 59 -14.40 16.80 -10.95
N LYS A 60 -14.34 18.10 -11.24
CA LYS A 60 -14.10 18.67 -12.58
C LYS A 60 -13.03 19.74 -12.47
N HIS A 61 -11.81 19.40 -12.85
CA HIS A 61 -10.66 20.30 -12.74
C HIS A 61 -9.68 20.01 -13.88
N PRO A 62 -9.03 21.04 -14.49
CA PRO A 62 -8.13 20.84 -15.62
C PRO A 62 -6.98 19.86 -15.34
N ASN A 63 -6.53 19.76 -14.09
CA ASN A 63 -5.45 18.84 -13.68
C ASN A 63 -5.91 17.55 -12.97
N VAL A 64 -7.19 17.20 -13.08
CA VAL A 64 -7.71 15.92 -12.58
C VAL A 64 -8.37 15.18 -13.74
N LEU A 65 -8.06 13.89 -13.89
CA LEU A 65 -8.58 13.07 -14.98
C LEU A 65 -10.11 13.01 -14.94
N GLN A 66 -10.76 13.45 -16.00
CA GLN A 66 -12.22 13.56 -16.02
C GLN A 66 -12.91 12.21 -16.27
N LEU A 67 -13.99 11.95 -15.51
CA LEU A 67 -14.98 10.93 -15.83
C LEU A 67 -16.08 11.54 -16.70
N PHE A 68 -16.23 11.06 -17.93
CA PHE A 68 -17.29 11.48 -18.83
C PHE A 68 -18.60 10.77 -18.53
N GLU A 69 -18.57 9.44 -18.45
CA GLU A 69 -19.75 8.66 -18.11
C GLU A 69 -19.43 7.28 -17.53
N VAL A 70 -20.45 6.64 -16.97
CA VAL A 70 -20.38 5.27 -16.47
C VAL A 70 -21.46 4.45 -17.15
N MET A 71 -21.08 3.32 -17.72
CA MET A 71 -21.99 2.32 -18.26
C MET A 71 -21.87 1.03 -17.46
N ALA A 72 -22.89 0.18 -17.52
CA ALA A 72 -22.85 -1.12 -16.87
C ALA A 72 -23.57 -2.19 -17.70
N SER A 73 -23.05 -3.41 -17.67
CA SER A 73 -23.72 -4.62 -18.16
C SER A 73 -24.03 -5.55 -17.00
N LYS A 74 -24.56 -6.76 -17.26
CA LYS A 74 -24.77 -7.78 -16.22
C LYS A 74 -23.45 -8.14 -15.49
N SER A 75 -22.35 -8.25 -16.22
CA SER A 75 -21.06 -8.72 -15.71
C SER A 75 -19.97 -7.66 -15.54
N LYS A 76 -20.12 -6.46 -16.13
CA LYS A 76 -19.05 -5.45 -16.15
C LYS A 76 -19.55 -4.04 -15.84
N ILE A 77 -18.65 -3.20 -15.34
CA ILE A 77 -18.81 -1.75 -15.19
C ILE A 77 -17.77 -1.08 -16.10
N TYR A 78 -18.15 0.00 -16.76
CA TYR A 78 -17.32 0.71 -17.73
C TYR A 78 -17.22 2.17 -17.30
N PHE A 79 -16.02 2.66 -17.06
CA PHE A 79 -15.79 4.09 -16.86
C PHE A 79 -15.24 4.65 -18.16
N VAL A 80 -15.94 5.63 -18.73
CA VAL A 80 -15.47 6.38 -19.89
C VAL A 80 -14.75 7.61 -19.35
N LEU A 81 -13.44 7.63 -19.50
CA LEU A 81 -12.52 8.60 -18.94
C LEU A 81 -11.88 9.44 -20.05
N GLU A 82 -11.39 10.62 -19.67
CA GLU A 82 -10.47 11.41 -20.48
C GLU A 82 -9.26 10.57 -20.92
N TYR A 83 -8.87 10.67 -22.20
CA TYR A 83 -7.69 10.00 -22.70
C TYR A 83 -6.45 10.88 -22.54
N ALA A 84 -5.59 10.53 -21.59
CA ALA A 84 -4.30 11.18 -21.39
C ALA A 84 -3.26 10.67 -22.42
N LYS A 85 -3.25 11.30 -23.61
CA LYS A 85 -2.42 10.89 -24.76
C LYS A 85 -0.91 10.91 -24.48
N GLY A 86 -0.45 11.81 -23.61
CA GLY A 86 0.95 11.97 -23.24
C GLY A 86 1.50 10.87 -22.32
N GLY A 87 0.65 9.95 -21.84
CA GLY A 87 1.06 8.85 -20.96
C GLY A 87 1.48 9.31 -19.58
N GLU A 88 2.24 8.48 -18.86
CA GLU A 88 2.74 8.81 -17.53
C GLU A 88 3.83 9.90 -17.57
N LEU A 89 3.76 10.85 -16.65
CA LEU A 89 4.74 11.94 -16.51
C LEU A 89 6.17 11.41 -16.36
N PHE A 90 6.35 10.34 -15.59
CA PHE A 90 7.67 9.80 -15.27
C PHE A 90 8.35 9.11 -16.47
N ASN A 91 7.60 8.70 -17.49
CA ASN A 91 8.17 8.22 -18.75
C ASN A 91 8.90 9.34 -19.52
N LYS A 92 8.60 10.62 -19.23
CA LYS A 92 9.38 11.75 -19.75
C LYS A 92 10.67 11.99 -18.99
N ILE A 93 10.76 11.49 -17.76
CA ILE A 93 11.91 11.62 -16.85
C ILE A 93 12.91 10.49 -17.07
N SER A 94 12.54 9.40 -17.76
CA SER A 94 13.44 8.27 -18.07
C SER A 94 14.73 8.64 -18.81
N LYS A 95 14.88 9.89 -19.26
CA LYS A 95 16.10 10.47 -19.86
C LYS A 95 16.94 11.32 -18.88
N GLY A 96 16.61 11.38 -17.58
CA GLY A 96 17.35 12.15 -16.58
C GLY A 96 16.46 12.75 -15.47
N LYS A 97 16.57 14.06 -15.25
CA LYS A 97 15.78 14.85 -14.29
C LYS A 97 15.24 16.11 -14.95
N PHE A 98 14.19 16.71 -14.41
CA PHE A 98 13.74 18.02 -14.86
C PHE A 98 14.58 19.15 -14.27
N SER A 99 14.63 20.27 -15.00
CA SER A 99 15.02 21.54 -14.40
C SER A 99 13.98 21.96 -13.37
N GLU A 100 14.38 22.80 -12.41
CA GLU A 100 13.44 23.30 -11.41
C GLU A 100 12.27 24.06 -12.04
N ASP A 101 12.47 24.73 -13.17
CA ASP A 101 11.40 25.49 -13.83
C ASP A 101 10.32 24.59 -14.45
N VAL A 102 10.73 23.50 -15.09
CA VAL A 102 9.79 22.50 -15.63
C VAL A 102 9.12 21.73 -14.49
N ALA A 103 9.88 21.33 -13.46
CA ALA A 103 9.31 20.68 -12.29
C ALA A 103 8.30 21.58 -11.56
N ARG A 104 8.55 22.89 -11.51
CA ARG A 104 7.63 23.88 -10.93
C ARG A 104 6.31 23.93 -11.67
N GLN A 105 6.33 23.92 -13.00
CA GLN A 105 5.10 23.90 -13.80
C GLN A 105 4.22 22.68 -13.47
N TYR A 106 4.81 21.48 -13.46
CA TYR A 106 4.08 20.26 -13.10
C TYR A 106 3.64 20.27 -11.64
N PHE A 107 4.48 20.77 -10.73
CA PHE A 107 4.13 20.87 -9.32
C PHE A 107 2.99 21.85 -9.07
N HIS A 108 2.91 22.97 -9.79
CA HIS A 108 1.76 23.87 -9.74
C HIS A 108 0.46 23.17 -10.15
N GLN A 109 0.50 22.42 -11.25
CA GLN A 109 -0.64 21.68 -11.74
C GLN A 109 -1.08 20.58 -10.76
N LEU A 110 -0.10 19.87 -10.16
CA LEU A 110 -0.34 18.86 -9.12
C LEU A 110 -1.02 19.48 -7.91
N ILE A 111 -0.43 20.53 -7.34
CA ILE A 111 -0.99 21.23 -6.18
C ILE A 111 -2.35 21.84 -6.50
N SER A 112 -2.59 22.32 -7.73
CA SER A 112 -3.91 22.82 -8.14
C SER A 112 -4.97 21.71 -8.12
N GLY A 113 -4.68 20.54 -8.70
CA GLY A 113 -5.59 19.40 -8.70
C GLY A 113 -5.86 18.87 -7.30
N VAL A 114 -4.82 18.73 -6.47
CA VAL A 114 -4.92 18.25 -5.08
C VAL A 114 -5.74 19.23 -4.22
N ASP A 115 -5.47 20.53 -4.31
CA ASP A 115 -6.22 21.57 -3.58
C ASP A 115 -7.71 21.56 -3.93
N TYR A 116 -8.02 21.44 -5.23
CA TYR A 116 -9.39 21.37 -5.71
C TYR A 116 -10.13 20.17 -5.11
N CYS A 117 -9.48 19.01 -5.03
CA CYS A 117 -10.04 17.81 -4.41
C CYS A 117 -10.20 17.95 -2.90
N HIS A 118 -9.16 18.45 -2.21
CA HIS A 118 -9.19 18.67 -0.76
C HIS A 118 -10.32 19.62 -0.34
N SER A 119 -10.58 20.68 -1.10
CA SER A 119 -11.69 21.62 -0.85
C SER A 119 -13.09 20.98 -0.93
N ARG A 120 -13.20 19.76 -1.48
CA ARG A 120 -14.43 18.96 -1.59
C ARG A 120 -14.43 17.74 -0.67
N GLY A 121 -13.49 17.66 0.27
CA GLY A 121 -13.34 16.52 1.17
C GLY A 121 -12.87 15.24 0.48
N VAL A 122 -12.25 15.36 -0.70
CA VAL A 122 -11.70 14.24 -1.47
C VAL A 122 -10.19 14.22 -1.29
N TYR A 123 -9.66 13.13 -0.74
CA TYR A 123 -8.23 12.92 -0.52
C TYR A 123 -7.74 11.73 -1.36
N HIS A 124 -6.55 11.84 -1.93
CA HIS A 124 -6.01 10.83 -2.84
C HIS A 124 -5.31 9.69 -2.10
N ARG A 125 -4.63 9.88 -0.97
CA ARG A 125 -4.05 8.84 -0.10
C ARG A 125 -3.09 7.81 -0.74
N ASP A 126 -2.79 7.92 -2.03
CA ASP A 126 -1.94 7.03 -2.86
C ASP A 126 -1.37 7.80 -4.05
N LEU A 127 -0.94 9.04 -3.84
CA LEU A 127 -0.29 9.82 -4.89
C LEU A 127 1.09 9.23 -5.17
N LYS A 128 1.31 8.85 -6.43
CA LYS A 128 2.53 8.20 -6.90
C LYS A 128 2.72 8.43 -8.41
N PRO A 129 3.91 8.19 -8.96
CA PRO A 129 4.23 8.39 -10.38
C PRO A 129 3.21 7.84 -11.37
N GLU A 130 2.71 6.64 -11.10
CA GLU A 130 1.79 5.88 -11.95
C GLU A 130 0.42 6.57 -12.07
N ASN A 131 0.08 7.43 -11.10
CA ASN A 131 -1.19 8.18 -11.05
C ASN A 131 -1.06 9.59 -11.65
N LEU A 132 0.09 9.94 -12.23
CA LEU A 132 0.36 11.25 -12.84
C LEU A 132 0.50 11.10 -14.36
N LEU A 133 -0.58 11.42 -15.07
CA LEU A 133 -0.65 11.31 -16.53
C LEU A 133 -0.52 12.68 -17.19
N LEU A 134 -0.32 12.68 -18.51
CA LEU A 134 -0.22 13.87 -19.35
C LEU A 134 -1.23 13.84 -20.48
N ASP A 135 -1.91 14.96 -20.71
CA ASP A 135 -2.78 15.13 -21.88
C ASP A 135 -1.96 15.38 -23.17
N GLU A 136 -2.65 15.65 -24.27
CA GLU A 136 -2.02 15.92 -25.57
C GLU A 136 -1.19 17.22 -25.62
N ASN A 137 -1.46 18.15 -24.70
CA ASN A 137 -0.77 19.43 -24.57
C ASN A 137 0.29 19.41 -23.46
N GLU A 138 0.66 18.21 -23.00
CA GLU A 138 1.60 17.98 -21.92
C GLU A 138 1.19 18.57 -20.56
N ASN A 139 -0.11 18.76 -20.31
CA ASN A 139 -0.60 19.14 -18.98
C ASN A 139 -0.85 17.91 -18.11
N LEU A 140 -0.54 18.05 -16.83
CA LEU A 140 -0.76 17.05 -15.80
C LEU A 140 -2.25 16.74 -15.61
N LYS A 141 -2.55 15.45 -15.54
CA LYS A 141 -3.83 14.87 -15.16
C LYS A 141 -3.59 13.87 -14.04
N VAL A 142 -4.02 14.21 -12.83
CA VAL A 142 -3.99 13.27 -11.70
C VAL A 142 -5.14 12.25 -11.87
N SER A 143 -4.82 10.96 -11.91
CA SER A 143 -5.77 9.86 -12.08
C SER A 143 -6.10 9.14 -10.76
N ASP A 144 -7.04 8.20 -10.79
CA ASP A 144 -7.30 7.20 -9.72
C ASP A 144 -7.60 7.73 -8.29
N PHE A 145 -8.27 8.88 -8.17
CA PHE A 145 -8.87 9.38 -6.89
C PHE A 145 -9.92 8.45 -6.24
N GLY A 146 -10.24 7.31 -6.87
CA GLY A 146 -11.35 6.44 -6.53
C GLY A 146 -11.06 5.30 -5.55
N LEU A 147 -9.83 4.82 -5.51
CA LEU A 147 -9.43 3.67 -4.68
C LEU A 147 -8.89 4.10 -3.30
N SER A 148 -8.81 5.40 -3.07
CA SER A 148 -8.12 6.02 -1.94
C SER A 148 -8.94 6.12 -0.67
N ALA A 149 -10.26 6.29 -0.79
CA ALA A 149 -11.19 6.53 0.32
C ALA A 149 -11.41 5.30 1.23
N LEU A 150 -10.51 4.32 1.17
CA LEU A 150 -10.65 2.97 1.71
C LEU A 150 -9.59 2.59 2.72
N SER A 151 -8.63 3.46 3.02
CA SER A 151 -7.77 3.21 4.18
C SER A 151 -8.55 3.13 5.51
N GLU A 152 -9.83 3.52 5.52
CA GLU A 152 -10.76 3.32 6.65
C GLU A 152 -11.60 2.03 6.56
N SER A 153 -11.62 1.35 5.40
CA SER A 153 -12.33 0.08 5.25
C SER A 153 -11.43 -1.06 5.71
N LYS A 154 -11.45 -1.31 7.01
CA LYS A 154 -11.06 -2.57 7.67
C LYS A 154 -11.08 -3.77 6.71
N ARG A 155 -9.92 -4.11 6.15
CA ARG A 155 -9.63 -5.50 5.83
C ARG A 155 -8.66 -5.98 6.90
N HIS A 156 -8.99 -7.14 7.45
CA HIS A 156 -8.24 -7.83 8.50
C HIS A 156 -6.87 -8.34 8.02
N ASP A 157 -6.38 -7.94 6.83
CA ASP A 157 -5.09 -8.33 6.28
C ASP A 157 -3.99 -7.28 6.49
N GLY A 158 -4.28 -6.09 7.04
CA GLY A 158 -3.27 -5.18 7.63
C GLY A 158 -2.13 -4.70 6.71
N LEU A 159 -2.16 -5.08 5.43
CA LEU A 159 -1.21 -4.70 4.41
C LEU A 159 -1.85 -3.63 3.53
N LEU A 160 -1.19 -2.49 3.44
CA LEU A 160 -1.30 -1.63 2.27
C LEU A 160 -0.83 -2.47 1.07
N HIS A 161 -1.76 -3.14 0.40
CA HIS A 161 -1.50 -3.86 -0.82
C HIS A 161 -1.04 -2.87 -1.89
N THR A 162 0.27 -2.69 -1.98
CA THR A 162 0.94 -2.39 -3.25
C THR A 162 1.70 -3.65 -3.62
N THR A 163 1.04 -4.55 -4.34
CA THR A 163 1.59 -5.87 -4.69
C THR A 163 2.77 -5.81 -5.67
N CYS A 164 3.28 -4.61 -6.04
CA CYS A 164 4.44 -4.38 -6.92
C CYS A 164 5.04 -2.94 -6.78
N GLY A 165 4.96 -2.26 -5.63
CA GLY A 165 5.36 -0.83 -5.52
C GLY A 165 6.32 -0.51 -4.38
N THR A 166 7.24 0.43 -4.61
CA THR A 166 8.12 1.00 -3.58
C THR A 166 7.30 1.90 -2.64
N PRO A 167 7.21 1.64 -1.32
CA PRO A 167 6.40 2.44 -0.37
C PRO A 167 7.00 3.84 -0.09
N ALA A 168 7.95 4.30 -0.90
CA ALA A 168 8.73 5.51 -0.69
C ALA A 168 7.93 6.82 -0.84
N TYR A 169 6.71 6.76 -1.39
CA TYR A 169 5.80 7.91 -1.53
C TYR A 169 4.84 8.09 -0.34
N VAL A 170 4.80 7.11 0.57
CA VAL A 170 3.87 7.05 1.70
C VAL A 170 4.40 7.91 2.85
N SER A 171 3.51 8.64 3.54
CA SER A 171 3.88 9.46 4.69
C SER A 171 4.10 8.62 5.96
N PRO A 172 4.89 9.11 6.93
CA PRO A 172 5.19 8.37 8.16
C PRO A 172 3.93 7.93 8.91
N GLU A 173 2.93 8.80 9.02
CA GLU A 173 1.70 8.50 9.76
C GLU A 173 0.82 7.43 9.10
N VAL A 174 0.92 7.25 7.78
CA VAL A 174 0.22 6.17 7.07
C VAL A 174 0.86 4.81 7.38
N LEU A 175 2.17 4.78 7.61
CA LEU A 175 2.90 3.57 8.02
C LEU A 175 2.57 3.16 9.45
N SER A 176 2.24 4.12 10.32
CA SER A 176 1.93 3.88 11.74
C SER A 176 0.55 3.24 11.99
N ARG A 177 -0.20 2.86 10.95
CA ARG A 177 -1.45 2.06 11.00
C ARG A 177 -2.57 2.63 11.89
N ARG A 178 -2.59 3.94 12.12
CA ARG A 178 -3.69 4.66 12.80
C ARG A 178 -4.44 5.53 11.80
N GLY A 179 -5.68 5.92 12.13
CA GLY A 179 -6.39 6.92 11.34
C GLY A 179 -5.53 8.17 11.18
N TYR A 180 -5.43 8.70 9.96
CA TYR A 180 -4.54 9.81 9.61
C TYR A 180 -5.28 10.89 8.83
N ASP A 181 -4.72 12.11 8.83
CA ASP A 181 -5.21 13.21 8.02
C ASP A 181 -4.80 12.99 6.55
N GLY A 182 -5.77 12.65 5.71
CA GLY A 182 -5.56 12.41 4.28
C GLY A 182 -4.97 13.59 3.54
N ALA A 183 -5.27 14.83 3.96
CA ALA A 183 -4.72 16.02 3.33
C ALA A 183 -3.22 16.15 3.60
N LYS A 184 -2.79 15.87 4.83
CA LYS A 184 -1.36 15.91 5.21
C LYS A 184 -0.58 14.78 4.55
N ALA A 185 -1.17 13.60 4.39
CA ALA A 185 -0.56 12.49 3.67
C ALA A 185 -0.32 12.82 2.18
N ASP A 186 -1.33 13.40 1.51
CA ASP A 186 -1.19 13.83 0.10
C ASP A 186 -0.09 14.88 -0.09
N ILE A 187 0.04 15.82 0.85
CA ILE A 187 1.08 16.86 0.83
C ILE A 187 2.47 16.22 0.88
N TRP A 188 2.68 15.23 1.76
CA TRP A 188 3.94 14.49 1.83
C TRP A 188 4.25 13.82 0.49
N SER A 189 3.29 13.08 -0.08
CA SER A 189 3.47 12.41 -1.37
C SER A 189 3.78 13.40 -2.50
N CYS A 190 3.16 14.59 -2.50
CA CYS A 190 3.50 15.67 -3.43
C CYS A 190 4.97 16.12 -3.27
N GLY A 191 5.48 16.18 -2.04
CA GLY A 191 6.89 16.47 -1.76
C GLY A 191 7.85 15.41 -2.29
N VAL A 192 7.52 14.13 -2.09
CA VAL A 192 8.32 13.02 -2.63
C VAL A 192 8.32 13.09 -4.17
N ILE A 193 7.16 13.30 -4.79
CA ILE A 193 7.05 13.49 -6.24
C ILE A 193 7.95 14.64 -6.71
N LEU A 194 7.82 15.83 -6.12
CA LEU A 194 8.65 16.99 -6.48
C LEU A 194 10.15 16.70 -6.35
N PHE A 195 10.55 16.03 -5.27
CA PHE A 195 11.94 15.62 -5.09
C PHE A 195 12.38 14.74 -6.26
N VAL A 196 11.61 13.72 -6.63
CA VAL A 196 11.99 12.81 -7.73
C VAL A 196 12.02 13.55 -9.08
N LEU A 197 11.08 14.47 -9.34
CA LEU A 197 11.07 15.26 -10.58
C LEU A 197 12.39 16.02 -10.79
N VAL A 198 12.97 16.58 -9.73
CA VAL A 198 14.19 17.41 -9.80
C VAL A 198 15.46 16.59 -9.52
N ALA A 199 15.40 15.54 -8.71
CA ALA A 199 16.57 14.73 -8.35
C ALA A 199 16.83 13.60 -9.36
N GLY A 200 15.77 13.02 -9.93
CA GLY A 200 15.81 11.79 -10.72
C GLY A 200 15.89 10.51 -9.87
N TYR A 201 15.82 10.62 -8.54
CA TYR A 201 15.84 9.49 -7.61
C TYR A 201 14.98 9.79 -6.37
N LEU A 202 14.64 8.75 -5.61
CA LEU A 202 13.80 8.85 -4.41
C LEU A 202 14.52 9.52 -3.23
N PRO A 203 13.86 10.41 -2.46
CA PRO A 203 14.45 10.99 -1.25
C PRO A 203 14.73 9.92 -0.18
N PHE A 204 13.84 8.94 -0.07
CA PHE A 204 13.93 7.83 0.88
C PHE A 204 14.10 6.53 0.11
N HIS A 205 15.31 5.97 0.15
CA HIS A 205 15.60 4.67 -0.45
C HIS A 205 16.65 3.94 0.36
N ASP A 206 16.45 2.63 0.48
CA ASP A 206 17.40 1.70 1.05
C ASP A 206 17.11 0.29 0.53
N THR A 207 18.13 -0.57 0.48
CA THR A 207 17.94 -1.99 0.15
C THR A 207 17.27 -2.73 1.30
N ASN A 208 17.48 -2.26 2.54
CA ASN A 208 16.78 -2.74 3.71
C ASN A 208 15.52 -1.89 3.97
N LEU A 209 14.34 -2.51 3.82
CA LEU A 209 13.06 -1.85 4.03
C LEU A 209 12.94 -1.17 5.40
N ILE A 210 13.52 -1.74 6.46
CA ILE A 210 13.49 -1.17 7.82
C ILE A 210 14.27 0.15 7.85
N GLU A 211 15.45 0.18 7.24
CA GLU A 211 16.27 1.40 7.16
C GLU A 211 15.62 2.45 6.28
N MET A 212 14.95 2.04 5.20
CA MET A 212 14.13 2.94 4.40
C MET A 212 12.98 3.53 5.24
N TYR A 213 12.28 2.71 6.03
CA TYR A 213 11.24 3.21 6.92
C TYR A 213 11.81 4.14 8.01
N LYS A 214 12.99 3.85 8.57
CA LYS A 214 13.69 4.75 9.52
C LYS A 214 13.92 6.12 8.92
N LYS A 215 14.40 6.14 7.67
CA LYS A 215 14.61 7.38 6.91
C LYS A 215 13.30 8.13 6.68
N ILE A 216 12.22 7.43 6.35
CA ILE A 216 10.88 8.05 6.20
C ILE A 216 10.43 8.65 7.54
N SER A 217 10.44 7.87 8.63
CA SER A 217 10.00 8.31 9.97
C SER A 217 10.72 9.55 10.46
N LYS A 218 12.04 9.63 10.21
CA LYS A 218 12.89 10.74 10.65
C LYS A 218 13.02 11.85 9.61
N ALA A 219 12.38 11.69 8.44
CA ALA A 219 12.61 12.52 7.27
C ALA A 219 14.12 12.70 6.96
N GLU A 220 14.89 11.62 7.00
CA GLU A 220 16.32 11.59 6.71
C GLU A 220 16.58 11.42 5.20
N TYR A 221 16.96 12.51 4.54
CA TYR A 221 17.32 12.52 3.13
C TYR A 221 18.38 13.60 2.84
N LYS A 222 19.06 13.49 1.71
CA LYS A 222 20.09 14.46 1.29
C LYS A 222 19.68 15.17 0.02
N PHE A 223 19.74 16.50 0.05
CA PHE A 223 19.51 17.32 -1.14
C PHE A 223 20.68 17.21 -2.12
N PRO A 224 20.41 17.07 -3.43
CA PRO A 224 21.42 17.32 -4.46
C PRO A 224 22.02 18.72 -4.32
N ARG A 225 23.31 18.87 -4.61
CA ARG A 225 23.99 20.18 -4.62
C ARG A 225 23.34 21.16 -5.61
N SER A 226 22.75 20.64 -6.68
CA SER A 226 22.09 21.43 -7.73
C SER A 226 20.76 22.06 -7.30
N PHE A 227 20.19 21.71 -6.14
CA PHE A 227 18.93 22.28 -5.69
C PHE A 227 19.12 23.72 -5.18
N SER A 228 18.25 24.62 -5.62
CA SER A 228 18.14 25.99 -5.12
C SER A 228 17.80 26.02 -3.63
N LEU A 229 18.17 27.10 -2.94
CA LEU A 229 17.87 27.26 -1.52
C LEU A 229 16.35 27.31 -1.29
N GLU A 230 15.61 27.90 -2.21
CA GLU A 230 14.15 28.02 -2.13
C GLU A 230 13.45 26.67 -2.32
N LEU A 231 13.97 25.80 -3.20
CA LEU A 231 13.46 24.44 -3.34
C LEU A 231 13.73 23.61 -2.08
N LYS A 232 14.94 23.72 -1.51
CA LYS A 232 15.31 23.04 -0.26
C LYS A 232 14.39 23.47 0.89
N ASP A 233 14.16 24.77 1.06
CA ASP A 233 13.25 25.31 2.07
C ASP A 233 11.82 24.79 1.90
N LEU A 234 11.31 24.77 0.66
CA LEU A 234 9.98 24.24 0.38
C LEU A 234 9.88 22.75 0.71
N LEU A 235 10.82 21.93 0.23
CA LEU A 235 10.83 20.48 0.45
C LEU A 235 11.00 20.15 1.94
N TYR A 236 11.82 20.89 2.68
CA TYR A 236 11.98 20.73 4.12
C TYR A 236 10.66 20.91 4.88
N LYS A 237 9.82 21.88 4.45
CA LYS A 237 8.50 22.14 5.05
C LYS A 237 7.42 21.15 4.61
N ILE A 238 7.54 20.58 3.41
CA ILE A 238 6.61 19.57 2.89
C ILE A 238 6.89 18.20 3.50
N LEU A 239 8.16 17.78 3.52
CA LEU A 239 8.63 16.50 4.04
C LEU A 239 8.91 16.60 5.56
N ASP A 240 8.04 17.31 6.27
CA ASP A 240 8.02 17.36 7.73
C ASP A 240 7.35 16.08 8.25
N PRO A 241 8.04 15.24 9.04
CA PRO A 241 7.48 13.98 9.51
C PRO A 241 6.31 14.18 10.47
N ASP A 242 6.23 15.32 11.18
CA ASP A 242 5.09 15.64 12.03
C ASP A 242 3.95 16.24 11.18
N PRO A 243 2.82 15.53 11.01
CA PRO A 243 1.71 16.02 10.20
C PRO A 243 1.07 17.29 10.77
N SER A 244 1.23 17.62 12.06
CA SER A 244 0.67 18.81 12.67
C SER A 244 1.40 20.09 12.25
N THR A 245 2.72 20.04 12.15
CA THR A 245 3.59 21.15 11.73
C THR A 245 3.80 21.22 10.22
N ARG A 246 3.57 20.10 9.51
CA ARG A 246 3.64 20.01 8.05
C ARG A 246 2.85 21.12 7.35
N ILE A 247 3.51 21.77 6.40
CA ILE A 247 3.00 22.92 5.64
C ILE A 247 1.65 22.64 4.99
N SER A 248 0.78 23.65 4.91
CA SER A 248 -0.50 23.55 4.20
C SER A 248 -0.37 23.96 2.73
N ILE A 249 -1.29 23.50 1.88
CA ILE A 249 -1.33 23.87 0.46
C ILE A 249 -1.33 25.38 0.25
N SER A 250 -2.11 26.12 1.04
CA SER A 250 -2.15 27.59 0.98
C SER A 250 -0.78 28.23 1.22
N LYS A 251 0.04 27.65 2.11
CA LYS A 251 1.41 28.10 2.36
C LYS A 251 2.37 27.64 1.24
N ILE A 252 2.21 26.43 0.70
CA ILE A 252 2.98 25.93 -0.47
C ILE A 252 2.83 26.88 -1.66
N LYS A 253 1.59 27.26 -2.01
CA LYS A 253 1.28 28.18 -3.12
C LYS A 253 1.92 29.57 -2.94
N ARG A 254 2.19 29.98 -1.70
CA ARG A 254 2.81 31.28 -1.37
C ARG A 254 4.33 31.20 -1.17
N SER A 255 4.93 30.01 -1.26
CA SER A 255 6.38 29.85 -1.09
C SER A 255 7.17 30.63 -2.16
N ALA A 256 8.39 31.04 -1.81
CA ALA A 256 9.26 31.77 -2.73
C ALA A 256 9.53 30.97 -4.00
N TRP A 257 9.71 29.65 -3.88
CA TRP A 257 9.94 28.77 -5.03
C TRP A 257 8.74 28.71 -5.97
N CYS A 258 7.51 28.57 -5.45
CA CYS A 258 6.28 28.53 -6.26
C CYS A 258 5.92 29.90 -6.88
N ARG A 259 6.36 31.02 -6.31
CA ARG A 259 6.02 32.35 -6.86
C ARG A 259 6.99 32.83 -7.95
N LYS A 260 8.05 32.07 -8.24
CA LYS A 260 8.96 32.41 -9.34
C LYS A 260 8.18 32.42 -10.67
N PRO A 261 8.42 33.40 -11.56
CA PRO A 261 7.76 33.46 -12.86
C PRO A 261 7.94 32.13 -13.60
N ILE A 262 6.84 31.64 -14.18
CA ILE A 262 6.87 30.44 -15.01
C ILE A 262 7.31 30.87 -16.41
N ASP A 263 8.48 30.40 -16.86
CA ASP A 263 8.86 30.55 -18.26
C ASP A 263 8.04 29.59 -19.13
N VAL A 264 6.95 30.11 -19.70
CA VAL A 264 6.04 29.38 -20.61
C VAL A 264 6.73 28.91 -21.91
N ASN A 265 7.91 29.41 -22.25
CA ASN A 265 8.65 28.99 -23.44
C ASN A 265 9.53 27.74 -23.20
N ALA A 266 9.83 27.40 -21.93
CA ALA A 266 10.68 26.26 -21.57
C ALA A 266 10.09 24.89 -21.95
N LEU A 267 8.76 24.76 -22.05
CA LEU A 267 8.08 23.55 -22.53
C LEU A 267 8.05 23.48 -24.07
N LYS A 268 7.94 24.64 -24.74
CA LYS A 268 7.80 24.74 -26.19
C LYS A 268 9.13 24.57 -26.95
N SER A 269 10.27 24.92 -26.35
CA SER A 269 11.56 24.87 -27.07
C SER A 269 12.04 23.46 -27.44
N LYS A 270 11.45 22.40 -26.86
CA LYS A 270 11.70 21.00 -27.27
C LYS A 270 10.82 20.51 -28.43
N HIS A 271 9.78 21.27 -28.80
CA HIS A 271 8.89 20.92 -29.92
C HIS A 271 9.53 21.24 -31.29
N GLU A 272 10.32 22.30 -31.40
CA GLU A 272 10.88 22.71 -32.70
C GLU A 272 12.11 21.93 -33.16
N THR A 273 12.81 21.24 -32.26
CA THR A 273 13.99 20.43 -32.60
C THR A 273 13.65 19.03 -33.08
N ARG A 274 12.43 18.52 -32.85
CA ARG A 274 12.01 17.19 -33.29
C ARG A 274 11.44 17.16 -34.71
N ASP A 275 10.82 18.25 -35.18
CA ASP A 275 10.21 18.30 -36.51
C ASP A 275 11.17 18.70 -37.64
N LYS A 276 12.42 19.06 -37.32
CA LYS A 276 13.45 19.42 -38.31
C LYS A 276 14.43 18.28 -38.67
N VAL A 277 14.42 17.16 -37.94
CA VAL A 277 15.38 16.05 -38.16
C VAL A 277 14.85 14.97 -39.11
N CYS A 278 13.55 14.94 -39.44
CA CYS A 278 12.97 13.93 -40.34
C CYS A 278 12.61 14.46 -41.75
N LYS A 279 13.18 15.59 -42.19
CA LYS A 279 12.84 16.19 -43.50
C LYS A 279 13.99 16.31 -44.50
N VAL A 280 15.11 15.64 -44.26
CA VAL A 280 16.21 15.53 -45.23
C VAL A 280 16.57 14.06 -45.32
N GLU A 281 16.00 13.39 -46.33
CA GLU A 281 16.48 12.20 -47.05
C GLU A 281 15.29 11.39 -47.57
N ALA A 282 14.73 11.86 -48.69
CA ALA A 282 13.94 11.05 -49.60
C ALA A 282 14.13 11.59 -51.02
N THR A 283 15.20 11.14 -51.69
CA THR A 283 15.40 11.06 -53.15
C THR A 283 16.78 10.39 -53.30
N THR A 284 16.93 9.16 -53.78
CA THR A 284 16.80 8.78 -55.19
C THR A 284 16.52 7.28 -55.36
N SER A 285 15.73 6.98 -56.39
CA SER A 285 15.46 5.67 -57.01
C SER A 285 16.70 5.01 -57.60
N ASP A 286 16.81 3.67 -57.55
CA ASP A 286 16.71 2.85 -58.77
C ASP A 286 16.48 1.34 -58.49
N SER A 287 15.98 0.69 -59.52
CA SER A 287 15.30 -0.59 -59.67
C SER A 287 16.19 -1.85 -59.73
N THR A 288 15.63 -3.02 -59.39
CA THR A 288 15.76 -4.29 -60.16
C THR A 288 14.91 -5.43 -59.53
N GLU A 289 14.53 -6.39 -60.36
CA GLU A 289 13.31 -7.22 -60.34
C GLU A 289 13.29 -8.50 -59.46
N CYS A 290 12.05 -8.93 -59.18
CA CYS A 290 11.45 -10.28 -59.03
C CYS A 290 12.33 -11.53 -58.87
N SER A 291 11.93 -12.44 -57.96
CA SER A 291 11.22 -13.70 -58.33
C SER A 291 10.75 -14.55 -57.14
N ILE A 292 9.68 -15.30 -57.42
CA ILE A 292 8.86 -16.21 -56.60
C ILE A 292 9.52 -17.59 -56.49
N SER A 293 9.34 -18.32 -55.37
CA SER A 293 9.06 -19.77 -55.40
C SER A 293 8.55 -20.33 -54.08
N GLU A 294 7.35 -20.92 -54.13
CA GLU A 294 6.80 -21.89 -53.18
C GLU A 294 7.59 -23.22 -53.22
N GLY A 295 7.50 -24.01 -52.14
CA GLY A 295 8.04 -25.37 -52.11
C GLY A 295 7.80 -26.09 -50.79
N ASN A 296 6.85 -27.02 -50.80
CA ASN A 296 6.27 -27.77 -49.69
C ASN A 296 7.06 -29.07 -49.35
N GLN A 297 6.67 -29.73 -48.25
CA GLN A 297 6.85 -31.17 -47.87
C GLN A 297 7.79 -31.52 -46.68
N GLY A 298 7.17 -32.10 -45.63
CA GLY A 298 7.81 -33.06 -44.71
C GLY A 298 7.92 -34.46 -45.34
N PRO A 299 8.42 -35.51 -44.62
CA PRO A 299 7.62 -36.16 -43.58
C PRO A 299 8.41 -36.78 -42.38
N SER A 300 7.63 -37.30 -41.41
CA SER A 300 7.98 -38.02 -40.16
C SER A 300 8.74 -39.35 -40.30
N ARG A 301 9.54 -39.74 -39.28
CA ARG A 301 9.29 -40.85 -38.31
C ARG A 301 10.52 -41.30 -37.48
N ASP A 302 10.24 -41.53 -36.19
CA ASP A 302 10.64 -42.61 -35.26
C ASP A 302 12.11 -42.95 -34.87
N ARG A 303 12.39 -42.86 -33.55
CA ARG A 303 12.84 -43.92 -32.58
C ARG A 303 13.70 -43.33 -31.44
N VAL A 304 13.23 -43.29 -30.18
CA VAL A 304 13.23 -44.31 -29.09
C VAL A 304 14.58 -44.46 -28.35
N TYR A 305 14.58 -44.15 -27.03
CA TYR A 305 15.07 -44.92 -25.85
C TYR A 305 14.86 -44.03 -24.59
N ASN A 306 13.84 -44.22 -23.74
CA ASN A 306 13.73 -45.11 -22.55
C ASN A 306 14.84 -44.89 -21.50
N SER A 307 14.58 -44.50 -20.25
CA SER A 307 13.96 -45.25 -19.12
C SER A 307 14.07 -44.37 -17.85
N GLY A 308 13.35 -44.51 -16.74
CA GLY A 308 12.33 -45.45 -16.25
C GLY A 308 11.51 -44.73 -15.15
N ALA A 309 10.23 -45.05 -14.98
CA ALA A 309 9.69 -46.08 -14.08
C ALA A 309 9.76 -45.65 -12.60
N THR A 310 8.75 -45.74 -11.72
CA THR A 310 7.41 -46.37 -11.57
C THR A 310 6.96 -45.93 -10.14
N SER A 311 5.73 -45.96 -9.64
CA SER A 311 4.57 -46.85 -9.80
C SER A 311 3.33 -46.23 -9.14
N ASP A 312 2.18 -46.54 -9.73
CA ASP A 312 0.78 -46.40 -9.28
C ASP A 312 0.50 -47.00 -7.89
N SER A 313 -0.55 -46.63 -7.18
CA SER A 313 -1.94 -47.15 -7.30
C SER A 313 -2.62 -46.88 -5.92
N ALA A 314 -3.92 -46.87 -5.66
CA ALA A 314 -5.19 -46.92 -6.39
C ALA A 314 -6.29 -46.47 -5.39
N GLU A 315 -7.49 -46.22 -5.91
CA GLU A 315 -8.71 -45.77 -5.21
C GLU A 315 -9.23 -46.75 -4.13
N CYS A 316 -9.95 -46.22 -3.13
CA CYS A 316 -11.21 -46.83 -2.69
C CYS A 316 -12.08 -45.85 -1.88
N SER A 317 -13.36 -45.81 -2.26
CA SER A 317 -14.47 -45.07 -1.68
C SER A 317 -14.97 -45.66 -0.36
N ASN A 318 -15.34 -44.82 0.62
CA ASN A 318 -16.57 -44.98 1.41
C ASN A 318 -16.93 -43.72 2.21
N SER A 319 -18.22 -43.63 2.50
CA SER A 319 -19.03 -42.48 2.83
C SER A 319 -19.08 -42.06 4.30
N GLU A 320 -19.57 -40.84 4.50
CA GLU A 320 -20.18 -40.24 5.70
C GLU A 320 -19.28 -39.51 6.72
N GLY A 321 -19.58 -38.21 6.89
CA GLY A 321 -19.04 -37.36 7.95
C GLY A 321 -18.83 -35.91 7.51
N LYS A 322 -19.90 -35.13 7.41
CA LYS A 322 -19.82 -33.65 7.31
C LYS A 322 -19.02 -33.10 8.50
N GLN A 323 -17.78 -32.68 8.28
CA GLN A 323 -17.11 -31.69 9.13
C GLN A 323 -16.62 -30.53 8.27
N ALA A 324 -17.24 -29.37 8.49
CA ALA A 324 -16.79 -28.11 7.92
C ALA A 324 -15.38 -27.80 8.46
N SER A 325 -14.36 -27.92 7.62
CA SER A 325 -13.03 -27.41 7.91
C SER A 325 -13.07 -25.88 7.89
N SER A 326 -13.14 -25.29 9.08
CA SER A 326 -12.91 -23.85 9.24
C SER A 326 -11.42 -23.59 9.07
N SER A 327 -11.03 -23.14 7.87
CA SER A 327 -9.64 -22.75 7.59
C SER A 327 -9.28 -21.53 8.44
N LEU A 328 -8.23 -21.64 9.25
CA LEU A 328 -7.67 -20.50 9.98
C LEU A 328 -7.08 -19.48 8.98
N PRO A 329 -7.05 -18.19 9.34
CA PRO A 329 -6.36 -17.20 8.52
C PRO A 329 -4.85 -17.49 8.51
N ASN A 330 -4.29 -17.70 7.31
CA ASN A 330 -2.86 -17.88 7.09
C ASN A 330 -2.17 -16.52 6.99
N LEU A 331 -1.14 -16.32 7.81
CA LEU A 331 -0.27 -15.15 7.73
C LEU A 331 0.89 -15.41 6.77
N ASN A 332 1.24 -14.42 5.95
CA ASN A 332 2.31 -14.48 4.98
C ASN A 332 3.69 -14.18 5.62
N ALA A 333 4.77 -14.39 4.87
CA ALA A 333 6.13 -14.18 5.37
C ALA A 333 6.42 -12.71 5.79
N PHE A 334 5.79 -11.72 5.15
CA PHE A 334 5.88 -10.32 5.56
C PHE A 334 5.10 -10.04 6.85
N ASP A 335 4.01 -10.75 7.11
CA ASP A 335 3.28 -10.68 8.36
C ASP A 335 4.18 -11.16 9.51
N ILE A 336 4.82 -12.32 9.35
CA ILE A 336 5.76 -12.88 10.33
C ILE A 336 6.92 -11.91 10.64
N ILE A 337 7.46 -11.25 9.61
CA ILE A 337 8.55 -10.29 9.78
C ILE A 337 8.05 -9.02 10.46
N SER A 338 6.90 -8.47 10.06
CA SER A 338 6.35 -7.25 10.68
C SER A 338 5.89 -7.44 12.14
N LEU A 339 5.63 -8.68 12.56
CA LEU A 339 5.14 -9.05 13.88
C LEU A 339 6.26 -9.48 14.85
N SER A 340 7.49 -9.67 14.36
CA SER A 340 8.65 -10.03 15.19
C SER A 340 9.13 -8.82 16.00
N THR A 341 9.37 -8.96 17.30
CA THR A 341 9.84 -7.86 18.16
C THR A 341 11.16 -7.21 17.71
N GLY A 342 11.96 -7.89 16.89
CA GLY A 342 13.19 -7.35 16.27
C GLY A 342 12.98 -6.63 14.92
N PHE A 343 11.80 -6.73 14.35
CA PHE A 343 11.41 -6.16 13.04
C PHE A 343 10.09 -5.37 13.11
N ASP A 344 9.48 -5.28 14.31
CA ASP A 344 8.35 -4.44 14.64
C ASP A 344 8.75 -2.97 14.52
N LEU A 345 8.34 -2.37 13.41
CA LEU A 345 8.61 -0.98 13.09
C LEU A 345 7.82 -0.04 14.00
N SER A 346 6.88 -0.51 14.81
CA SER A 346 6.12 0.34 15.75
C SER A 346 7.05 1.05 16.73
N ASN A 347 8.16 0.41 17.13
CA ASN A 347 9.18 1.00 18.00
C ASN A 347 10.06 2.05 17.29
N LEU A 348 9.94 2.16 15.96
CA LEU A 348 10.66 3.12 15.13
C LEU A 348 9.99 4.50 15.09
N PHE A 349 8.69 4.51 15.32
CA PHE A 349 7.87 5.71 15.36
C PHE A 349 7.66 6.04 16.83
N GLU A 350 8.18 7.18 17.28
CA GLU A 350 8.14 7.59 18.69
C GLU A 350 6.78 7.35 19.34
N GLU A 351 6.80 6.63 20.47
CA GLU A 351 5.65 6.35 21.32
C GLU A 351 4.99 7.67 21.75
N ARG A 352 3.93 8.08 21.06
CA ARG A 352 2.88 8.92 21.66
C ARG A 352 1.51 8.29 21.43
N TYR A 353 0.93 7.86 22.55
CA TYR A 353 -0.46 7.48 22.77
C TYR A 353 -0.96 6.14 22.17
N GLY A 354 -0.56 5.03 22.78
CA GLY A 354 -1.51 4.09 23.42
C GLY A 354 -2.53 3.32 22.59
N GLN A 355 -2.11 2.23 21.95
CA GLN A 355 -2.82 0.93 21.99
C GLN A 355 -1.74 -0.16 22.00
N ARG A 356 -1.58 -0.87 23.13
CA ARG A 356 -0.67 -2.01 23.27
C ARG A 356 -1.51 -3.28 23.10
N GLU A 357 -1.12 -4.13 22.15
CA GLU A 357 -1.72 -5.44 21.88
C GLU A 357 -0.81 -6.51 22.51
N ASP A 358 -1.40 -7.46 23.24
CA ASP A 358 -0.66 -8.55 23.90
C ASP A 358 -0.71 -9.81 23.02
N ARG A 359 0.45 -10.40 22.70
CA ARG A 359 0.55 -11.53 21.76
C ARG A 359 1.39 -12.67 22.32
N PHE A 360 1.11 -13.91 21.91
CA PHE A 360 2.00 -15.04 22.16
C PHE A 360 1.97 -16.06 21.03
N THR A 361 3.08 -16.76 20.82
CA THR A 361 3.16 -17.88 19.89
C THR A 361 3.01 -19.21 20.61
N THR A 362 2.47 -20.23 19.94
CA THR A 362 2.28 -21.59 20.48
C THR A 362 2.45 -22.64 19.39
N ARG A 363 2.87 -23.85 19.80
CA ARG A 363 2.90 -25.05 18.95
C ARG A 363 1.70 -25.97 19.18
N GLN A 364 0.80 -25.59 20.09
CA GLN A 364 -0.37 -26.38 20.41
C GLN A 364 -1.42 -26.25 19.29
N PRO A 365 -2.14 -27.33 18.93
CA PRO A 365 -3.20 -27.26 17.93
C PRO A 365 -4.28 -26.24 18.32
N ALA A 366 -4.91 -25.61 17.32
CA ALA A 366 -5.94 -24.60 17.55
C ALA A 366 -7.07 -25.08 18.48
N GLY A 367 -7.45 -26.36 18.40
CA GLY A 367 -8.42 -26.97 19.32
C GLY A 367 -8.03 -26.85 20.79
N THR A 368 -6.76 -27.10 21.12
CA THR A 368 -6.20 -26.98 22.48
C THR A 368 -6.18 -25.52 22.95
N ILE A 369 -5.81 -24.59 22.06
CA ILE A 369 -5.81 -23.15 22.35
C ILE A 369 -7.23 -22.69 22.71
N PHE A 370 -8.22 -23.02 21.87
CA PHE A 370 -9.61 -22.64 22.14
C PHE A 370 -10.15 -23.32 23.39
N ALA A 371 -9.80 -24.58 23.68
CA ALA A 371 -10.20 -25.24 24.92
C ALA A 371 -9.69 -24.47 26.15
N LYS A 372 -8.42 -24.05 26.13
CA LYS A 372 -7.79 -23.26 27.20
C LYS A 372 -8.38 -21.86 27.34
N LEU A 373 -8.64 -21.16 26.23
CA LEU A 373 -9.31 -19.85 26.27
C LEU A 373 -10.74 -19.95 26.84
N ASN A 374 -11.46 -21.03 26.54
CA ASN A 374 -12.79 -21.28 27.10
C ASN A 374 -12.74 -21.63 28.59
N GLU A 375 -11.73 -22.39 29.02
CA GLU A 375 -11.48 -22.68 30.44
C GLU A 375 -11.18 -21.39 31.22
N LEU A 376 -10.29 -20.57 30.67
CA LEU A 376 -9.95 -19.25 31.21
C LEU A 376 -11.18 -18.35 31.31
N ALA A 377 -12.01 -18.31 30.27
CA ALA A 377 -13.25 -17.52 30.28
C ALA A 377 -14.19 -17.96 31.42
N ARG A 378 -14.32 -19.27 31.66
CA ARG A 378 -15.11 -19.80 32.79
C ARG A 378 -14.49 -19.42 34.14
N HIS A 379 -13.18 -19.58 34.30
CA HIS A 379 -12.47 -19.29 35.54
C HIS A 379 -12.56 -17.81 35.93
N LEU A 380 -12.38 -16.93 34.96
CA LEU A 380 -12.42 -15.47 35.14
C LEU A 380 -13.84 -14.88 35.01
N LYS A 381 -14.87 -15.74 34.87
CA LYS A 381 -16.28 -15.36 34.68
C LYS A 381 -16.49 -14.37 33.52
N LEU A 382 -15.67 -14.47 32.48
CA LEU A 382 -15.80 -13.70 31.24
C LEU A 382 -16.94 -14.30 30.39
N LYS A 383 -17.85 -13.44 29.93
CA LYS A 383 -18.93 -13.85 29.01
C LYS A 383 -18.40 -13.93 27.59
N ILE A 384 -18.55 -15.09 26.96
CA ILE A 384 -18.23 -15.27 25.53
C ILE A 384 -19.42 -14.75 24.72
N LYS A 385 -19.22 -13.70 23.92
CA LYS A 385 -20.29 -13.10 23.09
C LYS A 385 -20.33 -13.65 21.66
N LYS A 386 -19.20 -14.13 21.13
CA LYS A 386 -19.09 -14.58 19.74
C LYS A 386 -17.91 -15.53 19.56
N LYS A 387 -18.09 -16.56 18.72
CA LYS A 387 -17.04 -17.48 18.24
C LYS A 387 -17.21 -17.65 16.73
N GLU A 388 -16.37 -16.99 15.94
CA GLU A 388 -16.37 -17.10 14.48
C GLU A 388 -14.92 -17.13 13.98
N ASN A 389 -14.61 -18.00 13.01
CA ASN A 389 -13.40 -17.97 12.17
C ASN A 389 -12.09 -17.63 12.92
N GLY A 390 -11.78 -18.33 14.02
CA GLY A 390 -10.54 -18.13 14.76
C GLY A 390 -10.56 -16.99 15.80
N VAL A 391 -11.69 -16.28 15.95
CA VAL A 391 -11.84 -15.15 16.87
C VAL A 391 -12.81 -15.48 18.02
N LEU A 392 -12.40 -15.16 19.25
CA LEU A 392 -13.19 -15.31 20.47
C LEU A 392 -13.39 -13.95 21.16
N ARG A 393 -14.64 -13.51 21.28
CA ARG A 393 -15.00 -12.26 21.99
C ARG A 393 -15.32 -12.53 23.46
N LEU A 394 -14.53 -11.95 24.36
CA LEU A 394 -14.63 -12.07 25.80
C LEU A 394 -15.04 -10.74 26.43
N VAL A 395 -16.01 -10.78 27.34
CA VAL A 395 -16.53 -9.60 28.03
C VAL A 395 -16.47 -9.79 29.53
N ALA A 396 -15.83 -8.85 30.22
CA ALA A 396 -15.75 -8.84 31.67
C ALA A 396 -17.14 -8.67 32.30
N PRO A 397 -17.41 -9.30 33.45
CA PRO A 397 -18.73 -9.28 34.08
C PRO A 397 -19.02 -7.95 34.80
N LYS A 398 -17.99 -7.19 35.16
CA LYS A 398 -18.10 -5.92 35.87
C LYS A 398 -18.00 -4.76 34.89
N GLU A 399 -18.85 -3.76 35.08
CA GLU A 399 -18.80 -2.50 34.34
C GLU A 399 -17.77 -1.58 34.98
N GLY A 400 -16.75 -1.19 34.22
CA GLY A 400 -15.73 -0.22 34.65
C GLY A 400 -16.14 1.22 34.30
N ILE A 401 -15.26 2.17 34.60
CA ILE A 401 -15.49 3.61 34.38
C ILE A 401 -15.76 3.92 32.89
N LYS A 402 -15.20 3.12 31.98
CA LYS A 402 -15.36 3.24 30.52
C LYS A 402 -16.27 2.15 29.94
N GLY A 403 -17.24 1.70 30.74
CA GLY A 403 -18.15 0.61 30.39
C GLY A 403 -17.51 -0.77 30.57
N PHE A 404 -18.21 -1.81 30.10
CA PHE A 404 -17.72 -3.18 30.18
C PHE A 404 -16.43 -3.37 29.38
N LEU A 405 -15.40 -3.93 30.04
CA LEU A 405 -14.16 -4.36 29.39
C LEU A 405 -14.46 -5.50 28.41
N GLN A 406 -14.07 -5.30 27.15
CA GLN A 406 -14.21 -6.29 26.09
C GLN A 406 -12.86 -6.51 25.42
N LEU A 407 -12.53 -7.77 25.19
CA LEU A 407 -11.30 -8.19 24.49
C LEU A 407 -11.59 -9.29 23.47
N GLU A 408 -10.87 -9.26 22.37
CA GLU A 408 -10.87 -10.30 21.33
C GLU A 408 -9.58 -11.10 21.44
N ALA A 409 -9.70 -12.43 21.42
CA ALA A 409 -8.59 -13.34 21.21
C ALA A 409 -8.67 -13.90 19.79
N GLU A 410 -7.70 -13.58 18.94
CA GLU A 410 -7.62 -14.04 17.56
C GLU A 410 -6.48 -15.06 17.43
N VAL A 411 -6.76 -16.19 16.78
CA VAL A 411 -5.79 -17.27 16.54
C VAL A 411 -5.45 -17.32 15.05
N PHE A 412 -4.18 -17.19 14.72
CA PHE A 412 -3.65 -17.21 13.37
C PHE A 412 -2.72 -18.40 13.17
N GLU A 413 -2.78 -19.01 12.00
CA GLU A 413 -1.84 -20.07 11.61
C GLU A 413 -0.63 -19.42 10.92
N LEU A 414 0.57 -19.64 11.49
CA LEU A 414 1.84 -19.18 10.93
C LEU A 414 2.51 -20.28 10.10
N ALA A 415 2.33 -21.53 10.49
CA ALA A 415 2.78 -22.74 9.81
C ALA A 415 1.94 -23.95 10.30
N PRO A 416 1.98 -25.13 9.63
CA PRO A 416 1.17 -26.32 9.96
C PRO A 416 1.29 -26.89 11.40
N SER A 417 2.08 -26.27 12.27
CA SER A 417 2.24 -26.60 13.69
C SER A 417 2.67 -25.39 14.54
N PHE A 418 2.46 -24.17 14.05
CA PHE A 418 2.86 -22.94 14.73
C PHE A 418 1.75 -21.89 14.60
N LEU A 419 1.19 -21.47 15.72
CA LEU A 419 0.09 -20.51 15.78
C LEU A 419 0.46 -19.28 16.59
N LEU A 420 -0.09 -18.13 16.19
CA LEU A 420 -0.03 -16.87 16.92
C LEU A 420 -1.39 -16.61 17.55
N VAL A 421 -1.40 -16.22 18.82
CA VAL A 421 -2.60 -15.77 19.53
C VAL A 421 -2.42 -14.31 19.89
N GLU A 422 -3.38 -13.50 19.50
CA GLU A 422 -3.38 -12.06 19.72
C GLU A 422 -4.58 -11.65 20.57
N PHE A 423 -4.32 -10.86 21.61
CA PHE A 423 -5.34 -10.22 22.42
C PHE A 423 -5.45 -8.74 22.08
N LYS A 424 -6.65 -8.30 21.73
CA LYS A 424 -6.99 -6.91 21.44
C LYS A 424 -8.05 -6.41 22.41
N LYS A 425 -7.80 -5.27 23.05
CA LYS A 425 -8.85 -4.55 23.80
C LYS A 425 -9.79 -3.84 22.83
N THR A 426 -11.06 -4.25 22.80
CA THR A 426 -12.07 -3.67 21.90
C THR A 426 -12.93 -2.60 22.57
N ASN A 427 -13.10 -2.66 23.89
CA ASN A 427 -13.83 -1.65 24.68
C ASN A 427 -13.40 -1.67 26.16
N GLY A 428 -13.67 -0.60 26.92
CA GLY A 428 -13.37 -0.51 28.36
C GLY A 428 -12.02 0.11 28.71
N ASP A 429 -11.71 0.16 30.00
CA ASP A 429 -10.53 0.87 30.49
C ASP A 429 -9.20 0.14 30.19
N THR A 430 -8.17 0.90 29.84
CA THR A 430 -6.86 0.35 29.44
C THR A 430 -6.08 -0.19 30.65
N ILE A 431 -6.22 0.42 31.82
CA ILE A 431 -5.53 -0.03 33.03
C ILE A 431 -6.17 -1.34 33.52
N GLU A 432 -7.49 -1.43 33.48
CA GLU A 432 -8.22 -2.67 33.77
C GLU A 432 -7.81 -3.81 32.82
N TYR A 433 -7.71 -3.52 31.52
CA TYR A 433 -7.20 -4.48 30.53
C TYR A 433 -5.79 -4.97 30.86
N GLN A 434 -4.86 -4.05 31.14
CA GLN A 434 -3.47 -4.39 31.46
C GLN A 434 -3.38 -5.25 32.72
N LYS A 435 -4.17 -4.92 33.75
CA LYS A 435 -4.24 -5.69 34.98
C LYS A 435 -4.75 -7.12 34.72
N LEU A 436 -5.86 -7.25 33.99
CA LEU A 436 -6.42 -8.54 33.61
C LEU A 436 -5.43 -9.39 32.80
N MET A 437 -4.72 -8.77 31.84
CA MET A 437 -3.72 -9.47 31.05
C MET A 437 -2.55 -9.97 31.90
N LYS A 438 -2.04 -9.12 32.79
CA LYS A 438 -0.86 -9.41 33.62
C LYS A 438 -1.14 -10.41 34.74
N ASP A 439 -2.20 -10.17 35.51
CA ASP A 439 -2.43 -10.86 36.78
C ASP A 439 -3.20 -12.18 36.58
N ASP A 440 -4.04 -12.26 35.53
CA ASP A 440 -4.94 -13.39 35.32
C ASP A 440 -4.66 -14.17 34.02
N ILE A 441 -4.64 -13.49 32.87
CA ILE A 441 -4.59 -14.17 31.55
C ILE A 441 -3.21 -14.78 31.27
N ARG A 442 -2.12 -14.02 31.44
CA ARG A 442 -0.76 -14.51 31.17
C ARG A 442 -0.40 -15.73 32.05
N PRO A 443 -0.65 -15.73 33.37
CA PRO A 443 -0.38 -16.90 34.22
C PRO A 443 -1.21 -18.12 33.84
N ALA A 444 -2.47 -17.93 33.43
CA ALA A 444 -3.38 -19.02 33.08
C ALA A 444 -3.05 -19.71 31.75
N LEU A 445 -2.29 -19.05 30.85
CA LEU A 445 -1.92 -19.59 29.53
C LEU A 445 -0.46 -20.04 29.44
N LYS A 446 0.29 -19.99 30.55
CA LYS A 446 1.73 -20.31 30.58
C LYS A 446 2.09 -21.70 30.02
N ASP A 447 1.15 -22.64 30.09
CA ASP A 447 1.29 -24.02 29.66
C ASP A 447 1.16 -24.20 28.14
N ILE A 448 0.48 -23.27 27.46
CA ILE A 448 0.37 -23.29 26.00
C ILE A 448 1.27 -22.25 25.32
N VAL A 449 1.84 -21.31 26.08
CA VAL A 449 2.68 -20.24 25.52
C VAL A 449 4.10 -20.77 25.25
N TRP A 450 4.55 -20.63 24.01
CA TRP A 450 5.95 -20.80 23.65
C TRP A 450 6.77 -19.53 23.93
N ALA A 451 6.24 -18.36 23.56
CA ALA A 451 6.86 -17.07 23.83
C ALA A 451 5.81 -15.95 23.78
N TRP A 452 5.87 -15.00 24.73
CA TRP A 452 5.11 -13.75 24.69
C TRP A 452 5.82 -12.71 23.82
N GLN A 453 5.05 -11.93 23.06
CA GLN A 453 5.50 -10.82 22.23
C GLN A 453 4.75 -9.55 22.66
N GLY A 454 5.49 -8.53 23.11
CA GLY A 454 4.94 -7.27 23.63
C GLY A 454 4.92 -7.17 25.17
N GLY A 455 5.54 -6.12 25.72
CA GLY A 455 5.37 -5.63 27.10
C GLY A 455 5.92 -6.49 28.26
N TRP A 456 7.01 -5.99 28.85
CA TRP A 456 7.77 -6.43 30.04
C TRP A 456 8.75 -7.59 29.85
N GLN A 457 9.99 -7.25 29.46
CA GLN A 457 11.16 -7.98 29.97
C GLN A 457 11.30 -7.65 31.45
N GLN A 458 11.28 -8.68 32.31
CA GLN A 458 11.84 -8.59 33.64
C GLN A 458 13.08 -9.49 33.65
N GLN A 459 14.25 -8.88 33.50
CA GLN A 459 15.49 -9.51 33.94
C GLN A 459 15.44 -9.59 35.46
N SER A 460 15.36 -10.80 36.01
CA SER A 460 15.84 -11.10 37.35
C SER A 460 16.26 -12.58 37.42
N ILE A 461 17.49 -12.81 36.97
CA ILE A 461 18.56 -13.55 37.65
C ILE A 461 18.07 -14.70 38.55
N GLN A 462 18.14 -15.94 38.04
CA GLN A 462 18.34 -17.10 38.91
C GLN A 462 19.79 -17.10 39.38
N GLY A 463 19.95 -17.04 40.71
CA GLY A 463 21.25 -17.08 41.36
C GLY A 463 21.93 -18.42 41.20
N SER A 464 23.20 -18.38 40.81
CA SER A 464 24.21 -19.33 41.23
C SER A 464 25.28 -18.54 41.97
N GLN A 465 25.30 -18.72 43.29
CA GLN A 465 26.34 -18.23 44.18
C GLN A 465 27.66 -18.91 43.84
N GLN A 466 28.72 -18.12 43.65
CA GLN A 466 30.07 -18.49 44.12
C GLN A 466 30.80 -17.24 44.64
N PRO A 467 31.67 -17.39 45.66
CA PRO A 467 32.08 -16.29 46.52
C PRO A 467 33.27 -15.50 45.97
N SER A 468 33.27 -14.20 46.26
CA SER A 468 34.32 -13.22 45.96
C SER A 468 35.65 -13.52 46.67
N PRO A 469 36.81 -13.25 46.05
CA PRO A 469 38.05 -12.98 46.79
C PRO A 469 38.18 -11.47 47.13
N LEU A 470 38.85 -11.22 48.26
CA LEU A 470 39.12 -9.93 48.91
C LEU A 470 39.85 -8.90 48.02
N PRO A 471 39.73 -7.59 48.30
CA PRO A 471 40.56 -6.56 47.70
C PRO A 471 41.85 -6.33 48.51
N SER A 472 43.00 -6.45 47.84
CA SER A 472 44.30 -5.99 48.35
C SER A 472 44.58 -4.57 47.88
N GLN A 473 44.71 -3.67 48.87
CA GLN A 473 45.53 -2.45 48.98
C GLN A 473 46.19 -1.83 47.73
N GLN A 474 46.07 -0.50 47.63
CA GLN A 474 47.17 0.51 47.64
C GLN A 474 46.52 1.93 47.60
N LEU A 475 46.60 2.76 48.65
CA LEU A 475 47.70 3.64 49.13
C LEU A 475 47.63 5.08 48.57
N GLN A 476 47.94 6.05 49.44
CA GLN A 476 47.97 7.54 49.35
C GLN A 476 46.72 8.21 49.97
N GLU A 477 46.78 8.98 51.05
CA GLU A 477 47.84 9.54 51.93
C GLU A 477 47.35 9.54 53.38
#